data_AF-A0A522WWG7-F1
#
_entry.id   AF-A0A522WWG7-F1
#
_cell.length_a   1.000
_cell.length_b   1.000
_cell.length_c   1.000
_cell.angle_alpha   90.00
_cell.angle_beta   90.00
_cell.angle_gamma   90.00
#
_symmetry.space_group_name_H-M   'P 1'
#
loop_
_entity.id
_entity.type
_entity.pdbx_description
1 polymer ?
#
loop_
_entity_poly.entity_id
_entity_poly.type
_entity_poly.pdbx_seq_one_letter_code
_entity_poly.pdbx_strand_id
1 'polypeptide(L)'
;MKDKVTKYIEQFKNSTQHLDPADEQLKKLDIDFVRKLSRIIEMHPGIKNGQAKYIAEKALPIAGCFDMNAEEKVDILYAGLLMQIGKITLPDRLLTKPFYSMSTVDKYRYLGHAVEGEALLHGLAQFEGAATLIRHQYERYDGQGFPDGLSKDNIPLGSRILSVVSDYITYLDGSMTGKVMYADGALSQLMIRKESYYDPDIVDIFVNVLKGASAEELKAAFAKSKLLAVATERWRKGLVLNSRKATVRPSSTIVEIALPQLKLDMRVDSIYFGSELYIRNCIVDQSIIDNVTELQKSSGQNPIIKICLNAK
;
A
#
# COMPACT_ATOMS: atom_id res chain seq x y z
N MET A 1 14.85 -60.43 -2.03
CA MET A 1 13.68 -59.52 -2.04
C MET A 1 14.05 -58.13 -1.54
N LYS A 2 14.79 -58.01 -0.43
CA LYS A 2 15.33 -56.73 0.08
C LYS A 2 16.18 -55.95 -0.94
N ASP A 3 17.13 -56.59 -1.62
CA ASP A 3 17.99 -55.88 -2.61
C ASP A 3 17.24 -55.28 -3.80
N LYS A 4 16.15 -55.92 -4.26
CA LYS A 4 15.31 -55.36 -5.32
C LYS A 4 14.59 -54.11 -4.84
N VAL A 5 14.07 -54.11 -3.61
CA VAL A 5 13.37 -52.97 -3.02
C VAL A 5 14.33 -51.79 -2.81
N THR A 6 15.55 -52.04 -2.32
CA THR A 6 16.57 -51.00 -2.16
C THR A 6 16.94 -50.35 -3.49
N LYS A 7 17.12 -51.17 -4.54
CA LYS A 7 17.45 -50.69 -5.89
C LYS A 7 16.32 -49.85 -6.51
N TYR A 8 15.06 -50.20 -6.25
CA TYR A 8 13.91 -49.40 -6.66
C TYR A 8 13.80 -48.08 -5.89
N ILE A 9 14.10 -48.08 -4.59
CA ILE A 9 14.11 -46.85 -3.78
C ILE A 9 15.23 -45.91 -4.22
N GLU A 10 16.41 -46.43 -4.56
CA GLU A 10 17.51 -45.62 -5.13
C GLU A 10 17.16 -45.08 -6.52
N GLN A 11 16.58 -45.90 -7.41
CA GLN A 11 16.12 -45.42 -8.71
C GLN A 11 15.05 -44.33 -8.56
N PHE A 12 14.09 -44.52 -7.65
CA PHE A 12 13.04 -43.55 -7.40
C PHE A 12 13.63 -42.24 -6.83
N LYS A 13 14.54 -42.33 -5.85
CA LYS A 13 15.24 -41.16 -5.29
C LYS A 13 16.04 -40.41 -6.34
N ASN A 14 16.78 -41.11 -7.20
CA ASN A 14 17.55 -40.50 -8.27
C ASN A 14 16.63 -39.83 -9.30
N SER A 15 15.50 -40.45 -9.65
CA SER A 15 14.50 -39.83 -10.53
C SER A 15 13.89 -38.57 -9.90
N THR A 16 13.51 -38.57 -8.62
CA THR A 16 13.04 -37.37 -7.92
C THR A 16 14.13 -36.28 -7.79
N GLN A 17 15.38 -36.66 -7.53
CA GLN A 17 16.50 -35.71 -7.45
C GLN A 17 16.84 -35.05 -8.78
N HIS A 18 16.49 -35.66 -9.92
CA HIS A 18 16.64 -35.03 -11.23
C HIS A 18 15.43 -34.16 -11.62
N LEU A 19 14.28 -34.34 -10.97
CA LEU A 19 13.08 -33.53 -11.19
C LEU A 19 13.18 -32.18 -10.47
N ASP A 20 13.66 -32.13 -9.23
CA ASP A 20 13.76 -30.87 -8.46
C ASP A 20 14.63 -29.79 -9.16
N PRO A 21 15.83 -30.08 -9.70
CA PRO A 21 16.65 -29.09 -10.39
C PRO A 21 16.06 -28.67 -11.74
N ALA A 22 15.33 -29.57 -12.42
CA ALA A 22 14.66 -29.25 -13.67
C ALA A 22 13.46 -28.32 -13.42
N ASP A 23 12.69 -28.57 -12.37
CA ASP A 23 11.58 -27.72 -11.95
C ASP A 23 12.06 -26.34 -11.47
N GLU A 24 13.18 -26.28 -10.74
CA GLU A 24 13.81 -25.00 -10.37
C GLU A 24 14.32 -24.23 -11.60
N GLN A 25 14.94 -24.92 -12.56
CA GLN A 25 15.38 -24.31 -13.81
C GLN A 25 14.21 -23.77 -14.62
N LEU A 26 13.09 -24.51 -14.68
CA LEU A 26 11.88 -24.09 -15.37
C LEU A 26 11.28 -22.84 -14.71
N LYS A 27 11.11 -22.85 -13.38
CA LYS A 27 10.64 -21.67 -12.63
C LYS A 27 11.54 -20.45 -12.84
N LYS A 28 12.85 -20.65 -12.86
CA LYS A 28 13.81 -19.56 -13.12
C LYS A 28 13.66 -19.02 -14.53
N LEU A 29 13.51 -19.89 -15.53
CA LEU A 29 13.28 -19.51 -16.91
C LEU A 29 11.98 -18.71 -17.06
N ASP A 30 10.92 -19.12 -16.38
CA ASP A 30 9.63 -18.43 -16.38
C ASP A 30 9.74 -17.01 -15.83
N ILE A 31 10.37 -16.84 -14.65
CA ILE A 31 10.59 -15.52 -14.06
C ILE A 31 11.45 -14.64 -14.97
N ASP A 32 12.51 -15.18 -15.55
CA ASP A 32 13.39 -14.44 -16.45
C ASP A 32 12.69 -14.04 -17.75
N PHE A 33 11.76 -14.88 -18.24
CA PHE A 33 10.89 -14.55 -19.37
C PHE A 33 9.94 -13.39 -19.02
N VAL A 34 9.25 -13.45 -17.88
CA VAL A 34 8.35 -12.38 -17.40
C VAL A 34 9.11 -11.06 -17.22
N ARG A 35 10.33 -11.10 -16.67
CA ARG A 35 11.20 -9.91 -16.55
C ARG A 35 11.61 -9.34 -17.91
N LYS A 36 11.77 -10.16 -18.94
CA LYS A 36 12.05 -9.69 -20.30
C LYS A 36 10.80 -9.06 -20.91
N LEU A 37 9.63 -9.66 -20.73
CA LEU A 37 8.35 -9.09 -21.16
C LEU A 37 8.09 -7.73 -20.52
N SER A 38 8.32 -7.59 -19.21
CA SER A 38 8.15 -6.29 -18.53
C SER A 38 9.04 -5.20 -19.12
N ARG A 39 10.28 -5.53 -19.51
CA ARG A 39 11.17 -4.58 -20.19
C ARG A 39 10.67 -4.21 -21.57
N ILE A 40 10.12 -5.16 -22.34
CA ILE A 40 9.53 -4.89 -23.65
C ILE A 40 8.34 -3.94 -23.51
N ILE A 41 7.49 -4.12 -22.49
CA ILE A 41 6.39 -3.21 -22.19
C ILE A 41 6.94 -1.81 -21.88
N GLU A 42 7.97 -1.70 -21.05
CA GLU A 42 8.58 -0.42 -20.69
C GLU A 42 9.30 0.29 -21.86
N MET A 43 9.69 -0.43 -22.91
CA MET A 43 10.22 0.18 -24.13
C MET A 43 9.18 1.00 -24.90
N HIS A 44 7.88 0.85 -24.60
CA HIS A 44 6.83 1.66 -25.20
C HIS A 44 6.99 3.14 -24.82
N PRO A 45 6.97 4.08 -25.78
CA PRO A 45 7.03 5.50 -25.49
C PRO A 45 5.99 5.94 -24.46
N GLY A 46 6.42 6.67 -23.42
CA GLY A 46 5.57 7.14 -22.34
C GLY A 46 5.47 6.20 -21.13
N ILE A 47 5.94 4.95 -21.24
CA ILE A 47 6.14 4.07 -20.09
C ILE A 47 7.55 4.28 -19.53
N LYS A 48 7.67 4.37 -18.20
CA LYS A 48 8.96 4.64 -17.55
C LYS A 48 9.74 3.34 -17.33
N ASN A 49 10.98 3.32 -17.77
CA ASN A 49 11.90 2.20 -17.58
C ASN A 49 12.22 1.97 -16.10
N GLY A 50 12.26 0.69 -15.71
CA GLY A 50 12.68 0.24 -14.38
C GLY A 50 11.60 0.28 -13.31
N GLN A 51 10.40 0.81 -13.58
CA GLN A 51 9.30 0.83 -12.64
C GLN A 51 8.86 -0.58 -12.25
N ALA A 52 8.63 -1.45 -13.23
CA ALA A 52 8.18 -2.82 -13.03
C ALA A 52 9.15 -3.60 -12.14
N LYS A 53 10.44 -3.46 -12.41
CA LYS A 53 11.50 -4.07 -11.58
C LYS A 53 11.46 -3.51 -10.15
N TYR A 54 11.40 -2.18 -10.00
CA TYR A 54 11.36 -1.52 -8.69
C TYR A 54 10.16 -1.99 -7.86
N ILE A 55 8.97 -2.02 -8.48
CA ILE A 55 7.73 -2.42 -7.83
C ILE A 55 7.83 -3.86 -7.34
N ALA A 56 8.24 -4.78 -8.22
CA ALA A 56 8.39 -6.19 -7.89
C ALA A 56 9.40 -6.42 -6.74
N GLU A 57 10.56 -5.75 -6.79
CA GLU A 57 11.62 -5.91 -5.77
C GLU A 57 11.23 -5.31 -4.42
N LYS A 58 10.48 -4.21 -4.40
CA LYS A 58 10.08 -3.54 -3.15
C LYS A 58 8.80 -4.10 -2.54
N ALA A 59 7.94 -4.74 -3.31
CA ALA A 59 6.73 -5.39 -2.81
C ALA A 59 7.02 -6.69 -2.03
N LEU A 60 8.04 -7.47 -2.45
CA LEU A 60 8.33 -8.79 -1.86
C LEU A 60 8.68 -8.75 -0.35
N PRO A 61 9.55 -7.83 0.14
CA PRO A 61 9.82 -7.72 1.59
C PRO A 61 8.56 -7.38 2.40
N ILE A 62 7.65 -6.57 1.84
CA ILE A 62 6.39 -6.21 2.48
C ILE A 62 5.50 -7.46 2.59
N ALA A 63 5.36 -8.22 1.50
CA ALA A 63 4.60 -9.49 1.49
C ALA A 63 5.12 -10.49 2.53
N GLY A 64 6.43 -10.51 2.77
CA GLY A 64 7.07 -11.32 3.81
C GLY A 64 6.62 -11.02 5.24
N CYS A 65 6.01 -9.86 5.50
CA CYS A 65 5.50 -9.46 6.81
C CYS A 65 4.07 -9.97 7.08
N PHE A 66 3.33 -10.36 6.05
CA PHE A 66 1.92 -10.76 6.14
C PHE A 66 1.70 -12.28 6.07
N ASP A 67 2.72 -13.08 6.38
CA ASP A 67 2.67 -14.56 6.36
C ASP A 67 2.21 -15.17 5.03
N MET A 68 2.38 -14.44 3.92
CA MET A 68 2.03 -14.91 2.58
C MET A 68 2.85 -16.15 2.18
N ASN A 69 2.17 -17.10 1.56
CA ASN A 69 2.76 -18.33 1.07
C ASN A 69 3.65 -18.08 -0.18
N ALA A 70 4.29 -19.13 -0.70
CA ALA A 70 5.20 -19.01 -1.83
C ALA A 70 4.49 -18.63 -3.15
N GLU A 71 3.28 -19.13 -3.36
CA GLU A 71 2.47 -18.87 -4.56
C GLU A 71 1.99 -17.41 -4.57
N GLU A 72 1.46 -16.91 -3.45
CA GLU A 72 1.04 -15.51 -3.30
C GLU A 72 2.20 -14.52 -3.52
N LYS A 73 3.41 -14.88 -3.11
CA LYS A 73 4.61 -14.08 -3.37
C LYS A 73 5.00 -14.09 -4.85
N VAL A 74 4.82 -15.22 -5.54
CA VAL A 74 5.01 -15.31 -6.99
C VAL A 74 3.98 -14.45 -7.71
N ASP A 75 2.72 -14.46 -7.27
CA ASP A 75 1.67 -13.59 -7.82
C ASP A 75 2.02 -12.12 -7.67
N ILE A 76 2.53 -11.69 -6.50
CA ILE A 76 2.99 -10.30 -6.29
C ILE A 76 4.18 -9.97 -7.20
N LEU A 77 5.13 -10.90 -7.34
CA LEU A 77 6.29 -10.72 -8.22
C LEU A 77 5.83 -10.51 -9.68
N TYR A 78 4.96 -11.40 -10.18
CA TYR A 78 4.43 -11.32 -11.55
C TYR A 78 3.56 -10.09 -11.74
N ALA A 79 2.67 -9.78 -10.79
CA ALA A 79 1.85 -8.58 -10.82
C ALA A 79 2.73 -7.33 -10.84
N GLY A 80 3.75 -7.22 -10.00
CA GLY A 80 4.67 -6.07 -10.01
C GLY A 80 5.43 -5.91 -11.32
N LEU A 81 5.83 -7.01 -11.95
CA LEU A 81 6.50 -6.99 -13.26
C LEU A 81 5.54 -6.63 -14.41
N LEU A 82 4.29 -7.08 -14.35
CA LEU A 82 3.32 -6.98 -15.43
C LEU A 82 2.25 -5.92 -15.20
N MET A 83 2.30 -5.15 -14.11
CA MET A 83 1.28 -4.18 -13.73
C MET A 83 0.96 -3.14 -14.82
N GLN A 84 1.94 -2.88 -15.68
CA GLN A 84 1.84 -1.93 -16.78
C GLN A 84 1.39 -2.57 -18.10
N ILE A 85 1.14 -3.88 -18.16
CA ILE A 85 0.84 -4.61 -19.42
C ILE A 85 -0.38 -4.03 -20.13
N GLY A 86 -1.42 -3.66 -19.40
CA GLY A 86 -2.61 -3.04 -20.00
C GLY A 86 -2.35 -1.68 -20.63
N LYS A 87 -1.26 -0.97 -20.27
CA LYS A 87 -0.95 0.34 -20.85
C LYS A 87 -0.68 0.30 -22.35
N ILE A 88 -0.36 -0.88 -22.91
CA ILE A 88 -0.20 -1.07 -24.36
C ILE A 88 -1.48 -0.78 -25.15
N THR A 89 -2.64 -0.81 -24.49
CA THR A 89 -3.95 -0.51 -25.08
C THR A 89 -4.26 1.00 -25.10
N LEU A 90 -3.48 1.81 -24.38
CA LEU A 90 -3.71 3.24 -24.25
C LEU A 90 -3.10 4.00 -25.42
N PRO A 91 -3.74 5.08 -25.89
CA PRO A 91 -3.12 5.95 -26.89
C PRO A 91 -1.93 6.72 -26.29
N ASP A 92 -0.88 6.93 -27.09
CA ASP A 92 0.39 7.60 -26.69
C ASP A 92 0.20 8.92 -25.94
N ARG A 93 -0.81 9.70 -26.32
CA ARG A 93 -1.15 10.98 -25.66
C ARG A 93 -1.50 10.84 -24.18
N LEU A 94 -1.97 9.66 -23.75
CA LEU A 94 -2.26 9.37 -22.34
C LEU A 94 -1.06 8.81 -21.61
N LEU A 95 -0.13 8.15 -22.29
CA LEU A 95 1.09 7.63 -21.68
C LEU A 95 2.10 8.74 -21.39
N THR A 96 2.15 9.76 -22.24
CA THR A 96 3.10 10.88 -22.13
C THR A 96 2.63 12.00 -21.20
N LYS A 97 1.33 12.01 -20.85
CA LYS A 97 0.72 13.08 -20.05
C LYS A 97 0.72 12.73 -18.56
N PRO A 98 1.12 13.64 -17.66
CA PRO A 98 1.05 13.38 -16.22
C PRO A 98 -0.39 13.18 -15.74
N PHE A 99 -0.62 12.21 -14.85
CA PHE A 99 -1.96 11.82 -14.40
C PHE A 99 -2.77 12.99 -13.84
N TYR A 100 -2.16 13.84 -13.01
CA TYR A 100 -2.83 15.01 -12.42
C TYR A 100 -3.45 15.94 -13.48
N SER A 101 -2.78 16.11 -14.63
CA SER A 101 -3.20 17.00 -15.71
C SER A 101 -4.26 16.42 -16.65
N MET A 102 -4.58 15.13 -16.52
CA MET A 102 -5.57 14.46 -17.36
C MET A 102 -6.98 14.97 -17.06
N SER A 103 -7.83 15.02 -18.10
CA SER A 103 -9.26 15.26 -17.93
C SER A 103 -9.90 14.10 -17.16
N THR A 104 -11.08 14.29 -16.59
CA THR A 104 -11.80 13.22 -15.88
C THR A 104 -11.99 11.99 -16.78
N VAL A 105 -12.38 12.18 -18.04
CA VAL A 105 -12.56 11.09 -19.02
C VAL A 105 -11.24 10.39 -19.30
N ASP A 106 -10.16 11.14 -19.49
CA ASP A 106 -8.83 10.56 -19.72
C ASP A 106 -8.31 9.82 -18.48
N LYS A 107 -8.63 10.27 -17.26
CA LYS A 107 -8.28 9.55 -16.01
C LYS A 107 -9.00 8.21 -15.94
N TYR A 108 -10.31 8.17 -16.22
CA TYR A 108 -11.03 6.89 -16.26
C TYR A 108 -10.46 5.94 -17.31
N ARG A 109 -10.15 6.44 -18.52
CA ARG A 109 -9.50 5.62 -19.56
C ARG A 109 -8.12 5.14 -19.12
N TYR A 110 -7.32 6.02 -18.50
CA TYR A 110 -6.02 5.65 -17.96
C TYR A 110 -6.17 4.55 -16.93
N LEU A 111 -7.00 4.72 -15.89
CA LEU A 111 -7.20 3.71 -14.86
C LEU A 111 -7.77 2.38 -15.42
N GLY A 112 -8.53 2.45 -16.52
CA GLY A 112 -9.05 1.29 -17.25
C GLY A 112 -8.00 0.28 -17.69
N HIS A 113 -6.72 0.67 -17.83
CA HIS A 113 -5.67 -0.29 -18.18
C HIS A 113 -5.45 -1.37 -17.12
N ALA A 114 -5.92 -1.20 -15.89
CA ALA A 114 -5.92 -2.26 -14.89
C ALA A 114 -6.82 -3.44 -15.32
N VAL A 115 -8.00 -3.14 -15.87
CA VAL A 115 -8.95 -4.14 -16.39
C VAL A 115 -8.41 -4.77 -17.68
N GLU A 116 -7.85 -3.96 -18.59
CA GLU A 116 -7.22 -4.49 -19.80
C GLU A 116 -6.00 -5.37 -19.46
N GLY A 117 -5.26 -5.02 -18.41
CA GLY A 117 -4.11 -5.80 -17.95
C GLY A 117 -4.50 -7.18 -17.42
N GLU A 118 -5.59 -7.25 -16.66
CA GLU A 118 -6.21 -8.53 -16.27
C GLU A 118 -6.67 -9.33 -17.49
N ALA A 119 -7.40 -8.71 -18.41
CA ALA A 119 -7.92 -9.37 -19.61
C ALA A 119 -6.81 -9.96 -20.50
N LEU A 120 -5.65 -9.29 -20.59
CA LEU A 120 -4.48 -9.78 -21.34
C LEU A 120 -3.81 -10.99 -20.69
N LEU A 121 -3.98 -11.19 -19.38
CA LEU A 121 -3.42 -12.32 -18.63
C LEU A 121 -4.44 -13.44 -18.41
N HIS A 122 -5.73 -13.16 -18.63
CA HIS A 122 -6.81 -14.10 -18.45
C HIS A 122 -6.63 -15.38 -19.27
N GLY A 123 -6.91 -16.54 -18.66
CA GLY A 123 -6.78 -17.84 -19.31
C GLY A 123 -5.36 -18.42 -19.28
N LEU A 124 -4.38 -17.69 -18.73
CA LEU A 124 -3.05 -18.20 -18.42
C LEU A 124 -3.02 -18.59 -16.94
N ALA A 125 -3.21 -19.88 -16.64
CA ALA A 125 -3.37 -20.38 -15.27
C ALA A 125 -2.30 -19.87 -14.27
N GLN A 126 -1.04 -19.75 -14.73
CA GLN A 126 0.09 -19.27 -13.93
C GLN A 126 0.06 -17.77 -13.60
N PHE A 127 -0.85 -17.00 -14.20
CA PHE A 127 -0.99 -15.56 -14.00
C PHE A 127 -2.35 -15.16 -13.43
N GLU A 128 -3.26 -16.09 -13.10
CA GLU A 128 -4.60 -15.78 -12.59
C GLU A 128 -4.55 -14.92 -11.29
N GLY A 129 -3.67 -15.29 -10.35
CA GLY A 129 -3.45 -14.52 -9.14
C GLY A 129 -2.89 -13.13 -9.46
N ALA A 130 -1.84 -13.06 -10.27
CA ALA A 130 -1.26 -11.79 -10.73
C ALA A 130 -2.28 -10.89 -11.47
N ALA A 131 -3.13 -11.45 -12.32
CA ALA A 131 -4.16 -10.74 -13.08
C ALA A 131 -5.18 -10.10 -12.12
N THR A 132 -5.62 -10.86 -11.10
CA THR A 132 -6.47 -10.34 -10.02
C THR A 132 -5.79 -9.17 -9.32
N LEU A 133 -4.50 -9.30 -8.98
CA LEU A 133 -3.78 -8.22 -8.31
C LEU A 133 -3.68 -6.95 -9.16
N ILE A 134 -3.43 -7.10 -10.47
CA ILE A 134 -3.33 -6.00 -11.45
C ILE A 134 -4.67 -5.30 -11.65
N ARG A 135 -5.78 -6.04 -11.69
CA ARG A 135 -7.13 -5.48 -11.82
C ARG A 135 -7.43 -4.48 -10.71
N HIS A 136 -7.08 -4.83 -9.47
CA HIS A 136 -7.42 -4.05 -8.27
C HIS A 136 -6.32 -3.07 -7.85
N GLN A 137 -5.32 -2.80 -8.69
CA GLN A 137 -4.20 -1.92 -8.36
C GLN A 137 -4.61 -0.45 -8.06
N TYR A 138 -5.80 -0.03 -8.51
CA TYR A 138 -6.36 1.30 -8.29
C TYR A 138 -7.53 1.33 -7.29
N GLU A 139 -7.77 0.21 -6.60
CA GLU A 139 -8.68 0.21 -5.47
C GLU A 139 -8.09 1.05 -4.34
N ARG A 140 -8.99 1.72 -3.60
CA ARG A 140 -8.63 2.60 -2.51
C ARG A 140 -9.10 2.02 -1.21
N TYR A 141 -8.29 2.14 -0.17
CA TYR A 141 -8.62 1.61 1.15
C TYR A 141 -9.99 2.10 1.68
N ASP A 142 -10.41 3.31 1.32
CA ASP A 142 -11.70 3.92 1.64
C ASP A 142 -12.89 3.48 0.77
N GLY A 143 -12.69 2.63 -0.24
CA GLY A 143 -13.75 2.16 -1.15
C GLY A 143 -14.11 3.11 -2.29
N GLN A 144 -13.40 4.24 -2.45
CA GLN A 144 -13.63 5.18 -3.57
C GLN A 144 -12.77 4.86 -4.79
N GLY A 145 -12.25 3.62 -4.85
CA GLY A 145 -11.37 3.13 -5.90
C GLY A 145 -12.08 2.72 -7.18
N PHE A 146 -11.30 2.18 -8.10
CA PHE A 146 -11.74 1.66 -9.39
C PHE A 146 -10.95 0.35 -9.66
N PRO A 147 -11.53 -0.67 -10.33
CA PRO A 147 -12.82 -0.69 -11.03
C PRO A 147 -14.04 -1.06 -10.20
N ASP A 148 -13.87 -1.81 -9.10
CA ASP A 148 -14.97 -2.51 -8.43
C ASP A 148 -15.38 -1.82 -7.11
N GLY A 149 -14.62 -0.83 -6.65
CA GLY A 149 -14.95 -0.03 -5.45
C GLY A 149 -14.74 -0.82 -4.16
N LEU A 150 -13.78 -1.75 -4.16
CA LEU A 150 -13.44 -2.56 -3.00
C LEU A 150 -12.81 -1.69 -1.91
N SER A 151 -13.13 -2.00 -0.65
CA SER A 151 -12.65 -1.25 0.52
C SER A 151 -11.92 -2.16 1.50
N LYS A 152 -10.87 -1.63 2.14
CA LYS A 152 -10.14 -2.31 3.22
C LYS A 152 -9.72 -3.74 2.85
N ASP A 153 -10.12 -4.72 3.65
CA ASP A 153 -9.75 -6.12 3.50
C ASP A 153 -10.43 -6.84 2.34
N ASN A 154 -11.44 -6.22 1.72
CA ASN A 154 -11.99 -6.74 0.46
C ASN A 154 -11.04 -6.53 -0.72
N ILE A 155 -10.08 -5.60 -0.59
CA ILE A 155 -9.03 -5.41 -1.60
C ILE A 155 -7.98 -6.52 -1.41
N PRO A 156 -7.62 -7.27 -2.46
CA PRO A 156 -6.56 -8.27 -2.36
C PRO A 156 -5.29 -7.68 -1.74
N LEU A 157 -4.71 -8.37 -0.77
CA LEU A 157 -3.57 -7.86 -0.01
C LEU A 157 -2.39 -7.52 -0.94
N GLY A 158 -2.14 -8.34 -1.97
CA GLY A 158 -1.13 -8.03 -2.98
C GLY A 158 -1.38 -6.71 -3.70
N SER A 159 -2.63 -6.37 -4.04
CA SER A 159 -2.99 -5.10 -4.68
C SER A 159 -2.77 -3.92 -3.75
N ARG A 160 -3.08 -4.06 -2.45
CA ARG A 160 -2.79 -3.04 -1.43
C ARG A 160 -1.29 -2.78 -1.29
N ILE A 161 -0.47 -3.83 -1.36
CA ILE A 161 1.00 -3.72 -1.35
C ILE A 161 1.49 -3.00 -2.60
N LEU A 162 1.05 -3.46 -3.78
CA LEU A 162 1.49 -2.94 -5.07
C LEU A 162 1.12 -1.46 -5.25
N SER A 163 -0.07 -1.05 -4.82
CA SER A 163 -0.53 0.34 -4.98
C SER A 163 0.37 1.34 -4.23
N VAL A 164 0.81 1.02 -3.01
CA VAL A 164 1.73 1.86 -2.23
C VAL A 164 3.08 2.01 -2.93
N VAL A 165 3.67 0.89 -3.37
CA VAL A 165 4.99 0.88 -4.01
C VAL A 165 4.94 1.55 -5.39
N SER A 166 3.88 1.30 -6.16
CA SER A 166 3.61 1.90 -7.46
C SER A 166 3.48 3.42 -7.36
N ASP A 167 2.62 3.90 -6.46
CA ASP A 167 2.38 5.33 -6.32
C ASP A 167 3.67 6.04 -5.86
N TYR A 168 4.45 5.43 -4.96
CA TYR A 168 5.75 5.97 -4.57
C TYR A 168 6.67 6.23 -5.77
N ILE A 169 6.90 5.23 -6.62
CA ILE A 169 7.81 5.38 -7.76
C ILE A 169 7.26 6.37 -8.80
N THR A 170 5.94 6.41 -9.00
CA THR A 170 5.31 7.37 -9.93
C THR A 170 5.32 8.82 -9.41
N TYR A 171 5.40 9.03 -8.09
CA TYR A 171 5.71 10.35 -7.52
C TYR A 171 7.16 10.74 -7.80
N LEU A 172 8.10 9.81 -7.60
CA LEU A 172 9.51 10.07 -7.81
C LEU A 172 9.80 10.45 -9.27
N ASP A 173 9.31 9.71 -10.25
CA ASP A 173 9.57 10.03 -11.66
C ASP A 173 8.65 11.10 -12.28
N GLY A 174 7.69 11.61 -11.50
CA GLY A 174 6.78 12.67 -11.89
C GLY A 174 5.63 12.22 -12.80
N SER A 175 5.43 10.93 -13.06
CA SER A 175 4.30 10.44 -13.87
C SER A 175 2.94 10.80 -13.24
N MET A 176 2.87 10.85 -11.91
CA MET A 176 1.65 11.22 -11.18
C MET A 176 1.39 12.74 -11.18
N THR A 177 2.43 13.53 -10.92
CA THR A 177 2.34 14.98 -10.57
C THR A 177 2.76 15.92 -11.70
N GLY A 178 3.48 15.42 -12.70
CA GLY A 178 4.15 16.18 -13.74
C GLY A 178 5.49 16.78 -13.33
N LYS A 179 5.92 16.56 -12.08
CA LYS A 179 7.21 17.01 -11.55
C LYS A 179 7.82 15.90 -10.70
N VAL A 180 9.09 15.59 -10.96
CA VAL A 180 9.89 14.68 -10.13
C VAL A 180 9.83 15.12 -8.67
N MET A 181 9.57 14.18 -7.77
CA MET A 181 9.62 14.40 -6.32
C MET A 181 10.85 13.74 -5.73
N TYR A 182 11.40 14.34 -4.67
CA TYR A 182 12.39 13.67 -3.83
C TYR A 182 11.71 12.67 -2.89
N ALA A 183 12.49 11.74 -2.34
CA ALA A 183 12.02 10.67 -1.45
C ALA A 183 11.09 11.18 -0.33
N ASP A 184 11.50 12.22 0.39
CA ASP A 184 10.71 12.81 1.48
C ASP A 184 9.36 13.36 1.00
N GLY A 185 9.33 13.96 -0.20
CA GLY A 185 8.11 14.46 -0.82
C GLY A 185 7.16 13.34 -1.21
N ALA A 186 7.67 12.28 -1.83
CA ALA A 186 6.90 11.09 -2.19
C ALA A 186 6.36 10.36 -0.95
N LEU A 187 7.19 10.20 0.09
CA LEU A 187 6.77 9.66 1.38
C LEU A 187 5.67 10.50 2.03
N SER A 188 5.81 11.83 2.01
CA SER A 188 4.78 12.73 2.55
C SER A 188 3.44 12.55 1.84
N GLN A 189 3.43 12.33 0.52
CA GLN A 189 2.19 12.04 -0.22
C GLN A 189 1.53 10.73 0.22
N LEU A 190 2.32 9.68 0.44
CA LEU A 190 1.80 8.42 0.97
C LEU A 190 1.20 8.60 2.36
N MET A 191 1.92 9.29 3.25
CA MET A 191 1.48 9.52 4.63
C MET A 191 0.19 10.35 4.71
N ILE A 192 0.05 11.38 3.87
CA ILE A 192 -1.17 12.22 3.82
C ILE A 192 -2.41 11.40 3.42
N ARG A 193 -2.23 10.36 2.60
CA ARG A 193 -3.31 9.51 2.08
C ARG A 193 -3.41 8.15 2.77
N LYS A 194 -2.66 7.94 3.86
CA LYS A 194 -2.79 6.80 4.75
C LYS A 194 -4.25 6.69 5.22
N GLU A 195 -4.78 5.47 5.36
CA GLU A 195 -6.17 5.16 5.72
C GLU A 195 -7.26 5.56 4.71
N SER A 196 -6.94 6.34 3.68
CA SER A 196 -7.89 6.70 2.61
C SER A 196 -7.56 5.98 1.31
N TYR A 197 -6.38 6.21 0.74
CA TYR A 197 -5.94 5.50 -0.45
C TYR A 197 -5.28 4.18 -0.06
N TYR A 198 -4.46 4.22 0.99
CA TYR A 198 -3.55 3.14 1.31
C TYR A 198 -3.89 2.50 2.65
N ASP A 199 -3.62 1.19 2.71
CA ASP A 199 -3.62 0.45 3.96
C ASP A 199 -2.55 1.02 4.91
N PRO A 200 -2.91 1.41 6.14
CA PRO A 200 -1.99 2.03 7.08
C PRO A 200 -0.79 1.14 7.44
N ASP A 201 -0.99 -0.17 7.60
CA ASP A 201 0.09 -1.07 7.99
C ASP A 201 1.12 -1.21 6.87
N ILE A 202 0.65 -1.26 5.62
CA ILE A 202 1.52 -1.37 4.44
C ILE A 202 2.37 -0.12 4.27
N VAL A 203 1.80 1.07 4.49
CA VAL A 203 2.55 2.33 4.42
C VAL A 203 3.69 2.33 5.45
N ASP A 204 3.40 1.90 6.69
CA ASP A 204 4.41 1.88 7.76
C ASP A 204 5.52 0.86 7.48
N ILE A 205 5.17 -0.34 7.00
CA ILE A 205 6.15 -1.35 6.60
C ILE A 205 7.00 -0.82 5.44
N PHE A 206 6.38 -0.20 4.43
CA PHE A 206 7.10 0.30 3.26
C PHE A 206 8.12 1.40 3.63
N VAL A 207 7.77 2.29 4.55
CA VAL A 207 8.72 3.28 5.09
C VAL A 207 9.95 2.60 5.70
N ASN A 208 9.78 1.48 6.41
CA ASN A 208 10.89 0.73 6.99
C ASN A 208 11.70 -0.02 5.92
N VAL A 209 11.05 -0.55 4.87
CA VAL A 209 11.73 -1.15 3.71
C VAL A 209 12.63 -0.13 3.01
N LEU A 210 12.21 1.14 2.92
CA LEU A 210 13.02 2.20 2.34
C LEU A 210 14.23 2.58 3.21
N LYS A 211 14.14 2.41 4.52
CA LYS A 211 15.25 2.62 5.47
C LYS A 211 16.25 1.47 5.49
N GLY A 212 16.00 0.39 4.75
CA GLY A 212 16.88 -0.77 4.69
C GLY A 212 16.76 -1.73 5.88
N ALA A 213 15.62 -1.72 6.58
CA ALA A 213 15.37 -2.64 7.69
C ALA A 213 15.42 -4.12 7.24
N SER A 214 15.94 -5.01 8.09
CA SER A 214 15.98 -6.45 7.83
C SER A 214 14.59 -7.07 7.86
N ALA A 215 14.46 -8.29 7.32
CA ALA A 215 13.19 -9.03 7.34
C ALA A 215 12.69 -9.28 8.77
N GLU A 216 13.59 -9.56 9.71
CA GLU A 216 13.27 -9.74 11.13
C GLU A 216 12.80 -8.42 11.77
N GLU A 217 13.46 -7.31 11.46
CA GLU A 217 13.08 -5.97 11.95
C GLU A 217 11.70 -5.55 11.43
N LEU A 218 11.43 -5.81 10.15
CA LEU A 218 10.13 -5.53 9.52
C LEU A 218 9.01 -6.36 10.17
N LYS A 219 9.24 -7.66 10.39
CA LYS A 219 8.28 -8.54 11.09
C LYS A 219 8.03 -8.10 12.52
N ALA A 220 9.09 -7.74 13.25
CA ALA A 220 8.96 -7.25 14.62
C ALA A 220 8.19 -5.92 14.69
N ALA A 221 8.49 -4.99 13.79
CA ALA A 221 7.78 -3.72 13.68
C ALA A 221 6.31 -3.90 13.31
N PHE A 222 6.00 -4.78 12.34
CA PHE A 222 4.64 -5.10 11.95
C PHE A 222 3.85 -5.78 13.09
N ALA A 223 4.43 -6.77 13.75
CA ALA A 223 3.81 -7.42 14.91
C ALA A 223 3.53 -6.42 16.03
N LYS A 224 4.46 -5.49 16.29
CA LYS A 224 4.27 -4.40 17.26
C LYS A 224 3.15 -3.45 16.84
N SER A 225 3.09 -3.05 15.56
CA SER A 225 2.01 -2.23 15.01
C SER A 225 0.66 -2.91 15.21
N LYS A 226 0.54 -4.19 14.83
CA LYS A 226 -0.69 -4.98 14.97
C LYS A 226 -1.08 -5.19 16.42
N LEU A 227 -0.13 -5.40 17.33
CA LEU A 227 -0.41 -5.46 18.77
C LEU A 227 -0.90 -4.12 19.31
N LEU A 228 -0.31 -3.01 18.87
CA LEU A 228 -0.77 -1.66 19.23
C LEU A 228 -2.17 -1.39 18.66
N ALA A 229 -2.43 -1.81 17.42
CA ALA A 229 -3.71 -1.72 16.72
C ALA A 229 -4.77 -2.58 17.41
N VAL A 230 -4.48 -3.83 17.76
CA VAL A 230 -5.40 -4.73 18.50
C VAL A 230 -5.63 -4.25 19.91
N ALA A 231 -4.60 -3.70 20.57
CA ALA A 231 -4.77 -3.03 21.84
C ALA A 231 -5.76 -1.88 21.64
N THR A 232 -5.46 -0.92 20.76
CA THR A 232 -6.35 0.22 20.43
C THR A 232 -7.73 -0.22 19.95
N GLU A 233 -7.89 -1.34 19.25
CA GLU A 233 -9.16 -1.87 18.76
C GLU A 233 -9.99 -2.56 19.85
N ARG A 234 -9.33 -3.18 20.84
CA ARG A 234 -9.95 -3.58 22.12
C ARG A 234 -10.46 -2.37 22.90
N TRP A 235 -9.75 -1.24 22.85
CA TRP A 235 -10.25 0.05 23.37
C TRP A 235 -11.39 0.61 22.49
N ARG A 236 -11.32 0.42 21.17
CA ARG A 236 -12.27 0.88 20.13
C ARG A 236 -13.62 0.16 20.12
N LYS A 237 -13.72 -1.01 20.76
CA LYS A 237 -15.01 -1.66 21.10
C LYS A 237 -15.87 -0.84 22.06
N GLY A 238 -15.36 0.29 22.57
CA GLY A 238 -16.10 1.33 23.28
C GLY A 238 -16.47 2.59 22.46
N LEU A 239 -16.70 2.47 21.14
CA LEU A 239 -17.19 3.49 20.18
C LEU A 239 -16.13 4.12 19.24
N VAL A 240 -16.42 4.04 17.94
CA VAL A 240 -16.00 5.04 16.94
C VAL A 240 -17.26 5.53 16.25
N LEU A 241 -17.77 6.67 16.69
CA LEU A 241 -18.78 7.40 15.94
C LEU A 241 -18.07 8.36 14.99
N ASN A 242 -17.94 7.96 13.73
CA ASN A 242 -17.73 8.92 12.66
C ASN A 242 -19.00 9.75 12.49
N SER A 243 -18.93 11.07 12.72
CA SER A 243 -20.02 11.96 12.32
C SER A 243 -19.51 13.17 11.51
N ARG A 244 -19.96 13.15 10.24
CA ARG A 244 -20.23 14.23 9.28
C ARG A 244 -19.13 15.26 8.93
N LYS A 245 -18.83 15.26 7.63
CA LYS A 245 -18.15 16.28 6.80
C LYS A 245 -18.22 17.70 7.38
N ALA A 246 -17.06 18.27 7.73
CA ALA A 246 -16.88 19.71 7.87
C ALA A 246 -15.85 20.20 6.83
N THR A 247 -16.34 20.89 5.79
CA THR A 247 -15.53 21.61 4.79
C THR A 247 -14.63 22.65 5.48
N VAL A 248 -13.33 22.63 5.17
CA VAL A 248 -12.33 23.57 5.69
C VAL A 248 -12.41 24.89 4.92
N ARG A 249 -12.54 26.02 5.63
CA ARG A 249 -12.33 27.38 5.07
C ARG A 249 -10.88 27.84 5.32
N PRO A 250 -10.28 28.70 4.48
CA PRO A 250 -8.82 28.82 4.37
C PRO A 250 -8.11 29.77 5.35
N SER A 251 -8.74 30.28 6.41
CA SER A 251 -8.10 31.24 7.31
C SER A 251 -8.46 31.06 8.79
N SER A 252 -8.38 29.84 9.30
CA SER A 252 -8.45 29.62 10.74
C SER A 252 -7.07 29.83 11.38
N THR A 253 -6.95 30.82 12.26
CA THR A 253 -5.78 31.00 13.10
C THR A 253 -5.66 29.79 14.02
N ILE A 254 -4.50 29.13 14.02
CA ILE A 254 -4.24 28.00 14.93
C ILE A 254 -3.61 28.55 16.20
N VAL A 255 -4.16 28.17 17.35
CA VAL A 255 -3.63 28.55 18.66
C VAL A 255 -3.49 27.30 19.51
N GLU A 256 -2.41 27.27 20.30
CA GLU A 256 -2.16 26.23 21.28
C GLU A 256 -2.88 26.56 22.59
N ILE A 257 -3.55 25.56 23.17
CA ILE A 257 -4.28 25.68 24.42
C ILE A 257 -3.87 24.57 25.38
N ALA A 258 -4.03 24.81 26.68
CA ALA A 258 -3.86 23.78 27.70
C ALA A 258 -5.13 22.91 27.83
N LEU A 259 -5.00 21.67 28.30
CA LEU A 259 -6.14 20.74 28.46
C LEU A 259 -7.33 21.33 29.24
N PRO A 260 -7.16 22.09 30.35
CA PRO A 260 -8.29 22.71 31.06
C PRO A 260 -9.07 23.74 30.23
N GLN A 261 -8.49 24.22 29.13
CA GLN A 261 -9.11 25.18 28.21
C GLN A 261 -9.87 24.48 27.06
N LEU A 262 -9.70 23.17 26.88
CA LEU A 262 -10.40 22.38 25.88
C LEU A 262 -11.87 22.24 26.28
N LYS A 263 -12.79 22.67 25.41
CA LYS A 263 -14.23 22.65 25.66
C LYS A 263 -14.97 21.97 24.52
N LEU A 264 -16.19 21.52 24.83
CA LEU A 264 -17.14 21.00 23.85
C LEU A 264 -17.31 21.97 22.66
N ASP A 265 -17.52 21.39 21.48
CA ASP A 265 -17.73 22.06 20.20
C ASP A 265 -16.53 22.88 19.68
N MET A 266 -15.40 22.89 20.38
CA MET A 266 -14.16 23.46 19.84
C MET A 266 -13.66 22.63 18.66
N ARG A 267 -13.08 23.31 17.66
CA ARG A 267 -12.45 22.64 16.52
C ARG A 267 -10.97 22.43 16.82
N VAL A 268 -10.56 21.18 16.95
CA VAL A 268 -9.18 20.78 17.13
C VAL A 268 -8.53 20.60 15.76
N ASP A 269 -7.42 21.29 15.53
CA ASP A 269 -6.52 20.99 14.42
C ASP A 269 -5.75 19.71 14.74
N SER A 270 -5.08 19.66 15.88
CA SER A 270 -4.25 18.52 16.29
C SER A 270 -4.03 18.43 17.80
N ILE A 271 -3.92 17.22 18.35
CA ILE A 271 -3.49 16.94 19.72
C ILE A 271 -2.30 16.00 19.66
N TYR A 272 -1.20 16.36 20.32
CA TYR A 272 0.00 15.54 20.43
C TYR A 272 0.29 15.18 21.87
N PHE A 273 0.90 14.01 22.08
CA PHE A 273 1.57 13.64 23.32
C PHE A 273 3.05 13.42 23.00
N GLY A 274 3.91 14.30 23.50
CA GLY A 274 5.31 14.35 23.09
C GLY A 274 5.44 14.64 21.59
N SER A 275 6.07 13.72 20.84
CA SER A 275 6.20 13.80 19.38
C SER A 275 5.09 13.05 18.62
N GLU A 276 4.19 12.35 19.31
CA GLU A 276 3.19 11.50 18.67
C GLU A 276 1.85 12.22 18.51
N LEU A 277 1.27 12.11 17.31
CA LEU A 277 -0.04 12.68 16.98
C LEU A 277 -1.15 11.75 17.49
N TYR A 278 -2.06 12.28 18.31
CA TYR A 278 -3.16 11.54 18.91
C TYR A 278 -4.49 11.77 18.18
N ILE A 279 -4.86 13.03 17.93
CA ILE A 279 -6.11 13.42 17.27
C ILE A 279 -5.82 14.51 16.24
N ARG A 280 -6.54 14.51 15.11
CA ARG A 280 -6.46 15.60 14.11
C ARG A 280 -7.84 15.92 13.53
N ASN A 281 -8.09 17.20 13.23
CA ASN A 281 -9.26 17.70 12.50
C ASN A 281 -10.61 17.22 13.06
N CYS A 282 -10.85 17.38 14.36
CA CYS A 282 -12.09 16.95 15.00
C CYS A 282 -12.84 18.10 15.68
N ILE A 283 -14.11 17.86 16.00
CA ILE A 283 -14.90 18.70 16.91
C ILE A 283 -14.85 18.01 18.28
N VAL A 284 -14.60 18.76 19.34
CA VAL A 284 -14.48 18.23 20.69
C VAL A 284 -15.85 17.84 21.23
N ASP A 285 -15.98 16.60 21.65
CA ASP A 285 -17.09 16.11 22.46
C ASP A 285 -16.59 15.69 23.85
N GLN A 286 -17.51 15.26 24.72
CA GLN A 286 -17.16 14.90 26.10
C GLN A 286 -16.20 13.70 26.14
N SER A 287 -16.34 12.76 25.20
CA SER A 287 -15.47 11.58 25.12
C SER A 287 -14.03 11.98 24.80
N ILE A 288 -13.80 12.94 23.90
CA ILE A 288 -12.47 13.44 23.60
C ILE A 288 -11.82 14.08 24.83
N ILE A 289 -12.57 14.88 25.61
CA ILE A 289 -12.05 15.51 26.83
C ILE A 289 -11.66 14.44 27.85
N ASP A 290 -12.53 13.46 28.08
CA ASP A 290 -12.29 12.40 29.04
C ASP A 290 -11.08 11.53 28.63
N ASN A 291 -10.98 11.16 27.36
CA ASN A 291 -9.89 10.35 26.81
C ASN A 291 -8.53 11.07 26.88
N VAL A 292 -8.47 12.35 26.50
CA VAL A 292 -7.22 13.14 26.56
C VAL A 292 -6.80 13.33 28.02
N THR A 293 -7.75 13.49 28.94
CA THR A 293 -7.48 13.61 30.38
C THR A 293 -6.95 12.31 30.98
N GLU A 294 -7.53 11.17 30.60
CA GLU A 294 -7.05 9.85 31.02
C GLU A 294 -5.67 9.53 30.45
N LEU A 295 -5.42 9.91 29.18
CA LEU A 295 -4.13 9.70 28.53
C LEU A 295 -3.02 10.56 29.14
N GLN A 296 -3.32 11.79 29.54
CA GLN A 296 -2.38 12.62 30.32
C GLN A 296 -2.01 11.95 31.65
N LYS A 297 -2.99 11.35 32.34
CA LYS A 297 -2.76 10.67 33.62
C LYS A 297 -1.93 9.39 33.47
N SER A 298 -2.17 8.61 32.42
CA SER A 298 -1.50 7.32 32.21
C SER A 298 -0.11 7.46 31.58
N SER A 299 0.08 8.40 30.66
CA SER A 299 1.39 8.65 30.02
C SER A 299 2.30 9.56 30.84
N GLY A 300 1.75 10.33 31.78
CA GLY A 300 2.47 11.37 32.52
C GLY A 300 2.93 12.56 31.66
N GLN A 301 2.54 12.60 30.38
CA GLN A 301 2.91 13.66 29.45
C GLN A 301 1.77 14.66 29.27
N ASN A 302 2.12 15.94 29.22
CA ASN A 302 1.16 16.99 28.91
C ASN A 302 0.87 17.02 27.41
N PRO A 303 -0.42 17.05 27.00
CA PRO A 303 -0.76 17.16 25.59
C PRO A 303 -0.48 18.56 25.06
N ILE A 304 0.00 18.61 23.81
CA ILE A 304 0.04 19.84 23.00
C ILE A 304 -1.25 19.87 22.18
N ILE A 305 -2.16 20.78 22.51
CA ILE A 305 -3.49 20.87 21.89
C ILE A 305 -3.55 22.11 21.03
N LYS A 306 -3.74 21.93 19.72
CA LYS A 306 -3.88 23.00 18.73
C LYS A 306 -5.33 23.06 18.26
N ILE A 307 -5.95 24.23 18.41
CA ILE A 307 -7.33 24.48 17.98
C ILE A 307 -7.38 25.49 16.84
N CYS A 308 -8.40 25.36 15.99
CA CYS A 308 -8.76 26.34 14.98
C CYS A 308 -9.66 27.42 15.62
N LEU A 309 -9.17 28.67 15.66
CA LEU A 309 -10.04 29.82 15.89
C LEU A 309 -10.65 30.25 14.56
N ASN A 310 -11.98 30.32 14.50
CA ASN A 310 -12.64 31.01 13.41
C ASN A 310 -12.39 32.50 13.58
N ALA A 311 -11.80 33.17 12.58
CA ALA A 311 -11.90 34.62 12.48
C ALA A 311 -13.38 34.99 12.42
N LYS A 312 -13.83 35.90 13.30
CA LYS A 312 -15.20 36.46 13.26
C LYS A 312 -15.47 37.11 11.91
#